data_AF-A0A316AJA3-F1
#
_entry.id   AF-A0A316AJA3-F1
#
_cell.length_a   1.000
_cell.length_b   1.000
_cell.length_c   1.000
_cell.angle_alpha   90.00
_cell.angle_beta   90.00
_cell.angle_gamma   90.00
#
_symmetry.space_group_name_H-M   'P 1'
#
loop_
_entity.id
_entity.type
_entity.pdbx_description
1 polymer ?
#
loop_
_entity_poly.entity_id
_entity_poly.type
_entity_poly.pdbx_seq_one_letter_code
_entity_poly.pdbx_strand_id
1 'polypeptide(L)'
;MKTQFMLTLALGSTLVLSSCGGDKAEEKEEPKNAIEALQHFADQAEENAKKEPVDPVDFRSLKELLPESMGSLARSDASGEKTGAMGFTISKAEAKYQDSDNNARISVEIIDTGGIAGVGAMAMAAWTMASIDKETDDGYERTSKIDGHKSYEKYNRTSQRGEINVMVSQRFIVNINGSNVTEDQLKDALSKIDIDQLEGLE
;
A
#
# COMPACT_ATOMS: atom_id res chain seq x y z
N MET A 1 -45.99 -25.33 22.57
CA MET A 1 -47.03 -24.95 21.60
C MET A 1 -46.32 -24.36 20.39
N LYS A 2 -46.28 -25.13 19.29
CA LYS A 2 -45.68 -24.75 18.01
C LYS A 2 -46.83 -24.54 17.04
N THR A 3 -46.97 -23.35 16.48
CA THR A 3 -47.93 -23.09 15.40
C THR A 3 -47.15 -22.85 14.12
N GLN A 4 -47.17 -23.85 13.25
CA GLN A 4 -46.83 -23.72 11.84
C GLN A 4 -47.84 -22.80 11.17
N PHE A 5 -47.37 -21.94 10.27
CA PHE A 5 -48.18 -21.42 9.19
C PHE A 5 -47.36 -21.54 7.89
N MET A 6 -47.69 -22.56 7.11
CA MET A 6 -47.48 -22.54 5.67
C MET A 6 -48.49 -21.57 5.08
N LEU A 7 -48.03 -20.60 4.29
CA LEU A 7 -48.86 -19.92 3.31
C LEU A 7 -48.05 -19.76 2.03
N THR A 8 -48.21 -20.73 1.15
CA THR A 8 -47.89 -20.64 -0.27
C THR A 8 -48.79 -19.59 -0.91
N LEU A 9 -48.19 -18.53 -1.46
CA LEU A 9 -48.86 -17.63 -2.39
C LEU A 9 -48.03 -17.56 -3.67
N ALA A 10 -48.40 -18.39 -4.64
CA ALA A 10 -47.99 -18.22 -6.02
C ALA A 10 -48.88 -17.14 -6.64
N LEU A 11 -48.30 -16.01 -7.02
CA LEU A 11 -48.94 -15.07 -7.94
C LEU A 11 -47.98 -14.83 -9.09
N GLY A 12 -48.35 -15.37 -10.25
CA GLY A 12 -47.58 -15.32 -11.46
C GLY A 12 -47.42 -13.90 -11.98
N SER A 13 -46.20 -13.60 -12.42
CA SER A 13 -45.95 -12.55 -13.40
C SER A 13 -45.41 -13.22 -14.65
N THR A 14 -46.33 -13.54 -15.55
CA THR A 14 -46.04 -13.72 -16.97
C THR A 14 -45.50 -12.41 -17.52
N LEU A 15 -44.17 -12.28 -17.65
CA LEU A 15 -43.59 -11.29 -18.55
C LEU A 15 -43.82 -11.78 -19.98
N VAL A 16 -44.71 -11.09 -20.68
CA VAL A 16 -44.94 -11.24 -22.11
C VAL A 16 -43.73 -10.70 -22.85
N LEU A 17 -42.88 -11.59 -23.36
CA LEU A 17 -41.86 -11.27 -24.36
C LEU A 17 -42.51 -11.24 -25.74
N SER A 18 -42.68 -10.04 -26.28
CA SER A 18 -42.92 -9.83 -27.71
C SER A 18 -42.20 -8.56 -28.14
N SER A 19 -41.04 -8.69 -28.79
CA SER A 19 -40.80 -8.10 -30.11
C SER A 19 -39.32 -8.25 -30.52
N CYS A 20 -39.14 -8.66 -31.77
CA CYS A 20 -37.91 -8.96 -32.48
C CYS A 20 -36.84 -7.86 -32.44
N GLY A 21 -35.60 -8.33 -32.31
CA GLY A 21 -34.38 -7.57 -32.56
C GLY A 21 -33.22 -8.51 -32.31
N GLY A 22 -32.85 -9.29 -33.33
CA GLY A 22 -31.73 -10.19 -33.24
C GLY A 22 -30.43 -9.39 -33.14
N ASP A 23 -29.99 -9.16 -31.92
CA ASP A 23 -28.57 -8.97 -31.64
C ASP A 23 -28.12 -10.18 -30.86
N LYS A 24 -27.20 -10.93 -31.48
CA LYS A 24 -26.39 -11.91 -30.78
C LYS A 24 -25.81 -11.20 -29.57
N ALA A 25 -25.99 -11.78 -28.38
CA ALA A 25 -25.14 -11.41 -27.26
C ALA A 25 -23.71 -11.64 -27.74
N GLU A 26 -23.01 -10.56 -28.07
CA GLU A 26 -21.57 -10.56 -28.17
C GLU A 26 -21.08 -10.97 -26.79
N GLU A 27 -20.69 -12.24 -26.70
CA GLU A 27 -19.87 -12.77 -25.64
C GLU A 27 -18.65 -11.84 -25.60
N LYS A 28 -18.65 -10.90 -24.65
CA LYS A 28 -17.51 -10.02 -24.43
C LYS A 28 -16.35 -10.96 -24.12
N GLU A 29 -15.47 -11.16 -25.09
CA GLU A 29 -14.18 -11.79 -24.84
C GLU A 29 -13.53 -10.94 -23.74
N GLU A 30 -13.51 -11.47 -22.52
CA GLU A 30 -12.74 -10.83 -21.47
C GLU A 30 -11.31 -10.75 -21.98
N PRO A 31 -10.72 -9.55 -22.06
CA PRO A 31 -9.40 -9.40 -22.64
C PRO A 31 -8.47 -10.35 -21.90
N LYS A 32 -7.63 -11.12 -22.60
CA LYS A 32 -6.70 -12.10 -22.00
C LYS A 32 -5.92 -11.51 -20.82
N ASN A 33 -5.59 -10.22 -20.93
CA ASN A 33 -4.95 -9.42 -19.90
C ASN A 33 -5.75 -9.30 -18.59
N ALA A 34 -7.09 -9.25 -18.64
CA ALA A 34 -7.96 -9.21 -17.47
C ALA A 34 -8.02 -10.57 -16.76
N ILE A 35 -8.12 -11.68 -17.50
CA ILE A 35 -8.08 -13.03 -16.92
C ILE A 35 -6.71 -13.30 -16.29
N GLU A 36 -5.61 -12.94 -16.97
CA GLU A 36 -4.25 -13.06 -16.44
C GLU A 36 -4.04 -12.19 -15.18
N ALA A 37 -4.57 -10.96 -15.18
CA ALA A 37 -4.51 -10.09 -14.00
C ALA A 37 -5.32 -10.67 -12.82
N LEU A 38 -6.50 -11.24 -13.08
CA LEU A 38 -7.32 -11.92 -12.06
C LEU A 38 -6.61 -13.15 -11.50
N GLN A 39 -5.95 -13.94 -12.35
CA GLN A 39 -5.18 -15.10 -11.91
C GLN A 39 -3.98 -14.69 -11.06
N HIS A 40 -3.19 -13.72 -11.51
CA HIS A 40 -2.06 -13.20 -10.75
C HIS A 40 -2.51 -12.64 -9.39
N PHE A 41 -3.65 -11.96 -9.35
CA PHE A 41 -4.24 -11.48 -8.11
C PHE A 41 -4.62 -12.64 -7.18
N ALA A 42 -5.28 -13.68 -7.72
CA ALA A 42 -5.65 -14.87 -6.95
C ALA A 42 -4.43 -15.59 -6.38
N ASP A 43 -3.38 -15.77 -7.18
CA ASP A 43 -2.13 -16.42 -6.77
C ASP A 43 -1.44 -15.62 -5.64
N GLN A 44 -1.36 -14.29 -5.78
CA GLN A 44 -0.77 -13.42 -4.78
C GLN A 44 -1.60 -13.34 -3.50
N ALA A 45 -2.93 -13.40 -3.61
CA ALA A 45 -3.81 -13.52 -2.46
C ALA A 45 -3.63 -14.86 -1.73
N GLU A 46 -3.48 -15.96 -2.47
CA GLU A 46 -3.24 -17.29 -1.90
C GLU A 46 -1.85 -17.38 -1.23
N GLU A 47 -0.81 -16.84 -1.86
CA GLU A 47 0.54 -16.77 -1.29
C GLU A 47 0.55 -15.98 0.01
N ASN A 48 -0.07 -14.79 0.03
CA ASN A 48 -0.15 -13.98 1.24
C ASN A 48 -1.03 -14.62 2.31
N ALA A 49 -2.11 -15.33 1.95
CA ALA A 49 -2.94 -16.06 2.91
C ALA A 49 -2.20 -17.22 3.60
N LYS A 50 -1.13 -17.75 2.99
CA LYS A 50 -0.28 -18.79 3.57
C LYS A 50 0.84 -18.24 4.48
N LYS A 51 1.08 -16.93 4.48
CA LYS A 51 2.10 -16.33 5.34
C LYS A 51 1.60 -16.28 6.78
N GLU A 52 2.24 -17.08 7.62
CA GLU A 52 2.02 -17.05 9.05
C GLU A 52 2.71 -15.83 9.69
N PRO A 53 2.13 -15.23 10.74
CA PRO A 53 2.79 -14.17 11.48
C PRO A 53 4.14 -14.63 12.07
N VAL A 54 5.15 -13.79 11.93
CA VAL A 54 6.48 -13.97 12.54
C VAL A 54 6.76 -12.82 13.52
N ASP A 55 7.68 -13.01 14.47
CA ASP A 55 8.06 -11.90 15.35
C ASP A 55 8.72 -10.78 14.50
N PRO A 56 8.22 -9.53 14.55
CA PRO A 56 8.83 -8.43 13.85
C PRO A 56 10.26 -8.17 14.32
N VAL A 57 11.10 -7.73 13.40
CA VAL A 57 12.44 -7.18 13.64
C VAL A 57 12.37 -6.13 14.74
N ASP A 58 13.35 -6.10 15.64
CA ASP A 58 13.39 -5.10 16.71
C ASP A 58 13.46 -3.69 16.12
N PHE A 59 12.65 -2.77 16.65
CA PHE A 59 12.58 -1.40 16.13
C PHE A 59 13.94 -0.69 16.17
N ARG A 60 14.89 -1.12 17.00
CA ARG A 60 16.26 -0.57 17.03
C ARG A 60 16.98 -0.83 15.71
N SER A 61 16.86 -2.02 15.14
CA SER A 61 17.41 -2.35 13.83
C SER A 61 16.77 -1.52 12.72
N LEU A 62 15.44 -1.33 12.76
CA LEU A 62 14.75 -0.45 11.81
C LEU A 62 15.21 1.01 11.96
N LYS A 63 15.43 1.47 13.21
CA LYS A 63 15.87 2.83 13.50
C LYS A 63 17.30 3.11 13.02
N GLU A 64 18.17 2.09 12.97
CA GLU A 64 19.52 2.21 12.42
C GLU A 64 19.51 2.53 10.91
N LEU A 65 18.45 2.17 10.19
CA LEU A 65 18.24 2.50 8.77
C LEU A 65 17.81 3.95 8.53
N LEU A 66 17.52 4.71 9.59
CA LEU A 66 17.14 6.11 9.49
C LEU A 66 18.43 6.96 9.58
N PRO A 67 18.86 7.65 8.51
CA PRO A 67 20.11 8.40 8.49
C PRO A 67 20.04 9.65 9.38
N GLU A 68 21.19 10.29 9.62
CA GLU A 68 21.24 11.56 10.38
C GLU A 68 20.72 12.77 9.57
N SER A 69 20.59 12.65 8.25
CA SER A 69 20.13 13.72 7.37
C SER A 69 19.54 13.20 6.06
N MET A 70 18.58 13.94 5.51
CA MET A 70 18.07 13.77 4.15
C MET A 70 18.47 15.00 3.31
N GLY A 71 19.61 14.91 2.62
CA GLY A 71 20.20 16.05 1.92
C GLY A 71 20.57 17.17 2.90
N SER A 72 20.00 18.36 2.73
CA SER A 72 20.20 19.50 3.64
C SER A 72 19.30 19.47 4.88
N LEU A 73 18.40 18.50 5.01
CA LEU A 73 17.46 18.39 6.14
C LEU A 73 18.08 17.52 7.24
N ALA A 74 18.42 18.13 8.37
CA ALA A 74 18.95 17.39 9.51
C ALA A 74 17.83 16.64 10.23
N ARG A 75 18.12 15.44 10.75
CA ARG A 75 17.18 14.68 11.58
C ARG A 75 16.95 15.41 12.90
N SER A 76 15.71 15.83 13.14
CA SER A 76 15.29 16.51 14.36
C SER A 76 14.72 15.57 15.41
N ASP A 77 14.21 14.41 15.00
CA ASP A 77 13.64 13.39 15.89
C ASP A 77 13.83 11.99 15.30
N ALA A 78 13.97 11.00 16.18
CA ALA A 78 14.07 9.59 15.80
C ALA A 78 13.52 8.71 16.92
N SER A 79 12.47 7.96 16.63
CA SER A 79 11.79 7.09 17.59
C SER A 79 11.57 5.71 16.98
N GLY A 80 11.17 4.77 17.83
CA GLY A 80 10.74 3.45 17.39
C GLY A 80 10.02 2.74 18.52
N GLU A 81 9.10 1.86 18.15
CA GLU A 81 8.29 1.12 19.09
C GLU A 81 7.88 -0.24 18.51
N LYS A 82 7.63 -1.19 19.42
CA LYS A 82 6.97 -2.44 19.12
C LYS A 82 5.63 -2.42 19.86
N THR A 83 4.54 -2.51 19.12
CA THR A 83 3.18 -2.54 19.67
C THR A 83 2.52 -3.86 19.33
N GLY A 84 1.60 -4.33 20.17
CA GLY A 84 0.96 -5.61 19.94
C GLY A 84 -0.35 -5.77 20.71
N ALA A 85 -1.28 -6.49 20.10
CA ALA A 85 -2.58 -6.82 20.67
C ALA A 85 -3.11 -8.12 20.03
N MET A 86 -3.87 -8.91 20.80
CA MET A 86 -4.54 -10.12 20.30
C MET A 86 -3.61 -11.13 19.59
N GLY A 87 -2.35 -11.23 20.04
CA GLY A 87 -1.36 -12.13 19.45
C GLY A 87 -0.65 -11.58 18.21
N PHE A 88 -1.04 -10.39 17.72
CA PHE A 88 -0.36 -9.68 16.65
C PHE A 88 0.62 -8.65 17.18
N THR A 89 1.68 -8.39 16.41
CA THR A 89 2.68 -7.38 16.73
C THR A 89 3.12 -6.61 15.48
N ILE A 90 3.44 -5.34 15.66
CA ILE A 90 4.03 -4.48 14.64
C ILE A 90 5.23 -3.79 15.28
N SER A 91 6.34 -3.74 14.53
CA SER A 91 7.52 -2.96 14.91
C SER A 91 7.70 -1.83 13.92
N LYS A 92 7.99 -0.63 14.41
CA LYS A 92 8.22 0.54 13.56
C LYS A 92 9.33 1.42 14.06
N ALA A 93 9.98 2.12 13.12
CA ALA A 93 10.86 3.23 13.41
C ALA A 93 10.44 4.46 12.60
N GLU A 94 10.52 5.63 13.23
CA GLU A 94 10.14 6.91 12.62
C GLU A 94 11.26 7.93 12.79
N ALA A 95 11.47 8.77 11.77
CA ALA A 95 12.35 9.93 11.87
C ALA A 95 11.74 11.16 11.19
N LYS A 96 12.02 12.33 11.75
CA LYS A 96 11.65 13.63 11.20
C LYS A 96 12.91 14.39 10.84
N TYR A 97 12.86 15.05 9.69
CA TYR A 97 13.96 15.84 9.12
C TYR A 97 13.45 17.22 8.76
N GLN A 98 14.25 18.24 9.04
CA GLN A 98 13.89 19.63 8.75
C GLN A 98 15.12 20.49 8.44
N ASP A 99 14.90 21.59 7.72
CA ASP A 99 15.89 22.64 7.56
C ASP A 99 16.02 23.50 8.84
N SER A 100 16.98 24.42 8.86
CA SER A 100 17.21 25.32 10.00
C SER A 100 16.02 26.22 10.31
N ASP A 101 15.21 26.53 9.29
CA ASP A 101 14.10 27.48 9.38
C ASP A 101 12.79 26.78 9.73
N ASN A 102 12.80 25.46 9.88
CA ASN A 102 11.63 24.62 10.06
C ASN A 102 10.58 24.89 8.96
N ASN A 103 11.01 25.03 7.70
CA ASN A 103 10.13 25.18 6.56
C ASN A 103 10.01 23.87 5.79
N ALA A 104 11.10 23.41 5.17
CA ALA A 104 11.17 22.12 4.49
C ALA A 104 11.20 20.98 5.50
N ARG A 105 10.34 19.96 5.30
CA ARG A 105 10.22 18.82 6.20
C ARG A 105 10.08 17.52 5.44
N ILE A 106 10.71 16.47 5.96
CA ILE A 106 10.50 15.08 5.55
C ILE A 106 10.24 14.25 6.80
N SER A 107 9.26 13.36 6.76
CA SER A 107 9.10 12.30 7.75
C SER A 107 9.20 10.94 7.08
N VAL A 108 9.97 10.04 7.69
CA VAL A 108 10.15 8.66 7.25
C VAL A 108 9.62 7.73 8.33
N GLU A 109 8.89 6.71 7.91
CA GLU A 109 8.46 5.60 8.75
C GLU A 109 8.84 4.28 8.07
N ILE A 110 9.42 3.35 8.83
CA ILE A 110 9.71 1.99 8.41
C ILE A 110 8.91 1.06 9.32
N ILE A 111 8.03 0.24 8.74
CA ILE A 111 7.15 -0.69 9.46
C ILE A 111 7.50 -2.13 9.07
N ASP A 112 7.76 -3.00 10.04
CA ASP A 112 7.75 -4.45 9.84
C ASP A 112 6.36 -5.02 10.15
N THR A 113 5.72 -5.57 9.11
CA THR A 113 4.39 -6.16 9.16
C THR A 113 4.38 -7.67 9.40
N GLY A 114 5.55 -8.28 9.64
CA GLY A 114 5.70 -9.72 9.85
C GLY A 114 4.77 -10.28 10.93
N GLY A 115 4.53 -9.52 12.00
CA GLY A 115 3.67 -9.93 13.10
C GLY A 115 2.16 -9.76 12.88
N ILE A 116 1.73 -9.35 11.68
CA ILE A 116 0.33 -9.32 11.22
C ILE A 116 0.15 -9.95 9.82
N ALA A 117 1.10 -10.77 9.37
CA ALA A 117 1.25 -11.26 8.01
C ALA A 117 -0.05 -11.64 7.25
N GLY A 118 0.03 -11.68 5.92
CA GLY A 118 -1.10 -11.98 5.06
C GLY A 118 -2.10 -10.84 5.02
N VAL A 119 -3.37 -11.08 5.39
CA VAL A 119 -4.46 -10.11 5.26
C VAL A 119 -4.21 -8.82 6.07
N GLY A 120 -3.58 -8.92 7.24
CA GLY A 120 -3.22 -7.75 8.05
C GLY A 120 -2.19 -6.86 7.36
N ALA A 121 -1.10 -7.46 6.86
CA ALA A 121 -0.09 -6.75 6.08
C ALA A 121 -0.68 -6.12 4.79
N MET A 122 -1.54 -6.86 4.07
CA MET A 122 -2.24 -6.36 2.88
C MET A 122 -3.14 -5.15 3.19
N ALA A 123 -3.81 -5.13 4.34
CA ALA A 123 -4.67 -4.01 4.72
C ALA A 123 -3.87 -2.71 4.88
N MET A 124 -2.64 -2.78 5.41
CA MET A 124 -1.75 -1.61 5.55
C MET A 124 -1.13 -1.17 4.23
N ALA A 125 -1.07 -2.07 3.26
CA ALA A 125 -0.49 -1.83 1.94
C ALA A 125 -1.51 -1.97 0.80
N ALA A 126 -2.77 -1.61 1.04
CA ALA A 126 -3.85 -1.82 0.06
C ALA A 126 -3.60 -1.10 -1.28
N TRP A 127 -2.82 -0.01 -1.27
CA TRP A 127 -2.37 0.71 -2.46
C TRP A 127 -1.55 -0.17 -3.41
N THR A 128 -0.92 -1.25 -2.94
CA THR A 128 -0.15 -2.20 -3.78
C THR A 128 -1.03 -2.95 -4.79
N MET A 129 -2.33 -3.05 -4.51
CA MET A 129 -3.32 -3.69 -5.38
C MET A 129 -3.93 -2.72 -6.40
N ALA A 130 -3.73 -1.42 -6.23
CA ALA A 130 -4.25 -0.42 -7.15
C ALA A 130 -3.34 -0.32 -8.38
N SER A 131 -3.94 -0.05 -9.54
CA SER A 131 -3.23 0.38 -10.75
C SER A 131 -3.59 1.84 -11.01
N ILE A 132 -2.73 2.74 -10.53
CA ILE A 132 -2.92 4.18 -10.62
C ILE A 132 -1.86 4.75 -11.55
N ASP A 133 -2.29 5.53 -12.53
CA ASP A 133 -1.44 6.36 -13.38
C ASP A 133 -2.21 7.63 -13.71
N LYS A 134 -1.90 8.71 -12.99
CA LYS A 134 -2.59 9.99 -13.10
C LYS A 134 -1.57 11.12 -13.08
N GLU A 135 -1.70 12.02 -14.05
CA GLU A 135 -0.90 13.24 -14.14
C GLU A 135 -1.80 14.43 -14.46
N THR A 136 -1.49 15.57 -13.85
CA THR A 136 -2.09 16.89 -14.11
C THR A 136 -1.00 17.94 -14.16
N ASP A 137 -1.32 19.15 -14.60
CA ASP A 137 -0.36 20.27 -14.59
C ASP A 137 0.25 20.49 -13.18
N ASP A 138 -0.57 20.34 -12.14
CA ASP A 138 -0.17 20.53 -10.75
C ASP A 138 0.53 19.34 -10.07
N GLY A 139 0.65 18.16 -10.70
CA GLY A 139 1.20 17.00 -10.00
C GLY A 139 0.88 15.64 -10.60
N TYR A 140 1.12 14.59 -9.82
CA TYR A 140 0.85 13.22 -10.24
C TYR A 140 0.48 12.32 -9.05
N GLU A 141 -0.11 11.18 -9.37
CA GLU A 141 -0.38 10.07 -8.47
C GLU A 141 -0.22 8.77 -9.26
N ARG A 142 0.63 7.86 -8.80
CA ARG A 142 0.91 6.62 -9.52
C ARG A 142 1.29 5.47 -8.61
N THR A 143 1.02 4.28 -9.07
CA THR A 143 1.61 3.04 -8.54
C THR A 143 2.62 2.53 -9.55
N SER A 144 3.85 2.27 -9.12
CA SER A 144 4.94 1.88 -10.03
C SER A 144 5.82 0.79 -9.40
N LYS A 145 7.07 0.69 -9.85
CA LYS A 145 8.11 -0.03 -9.15
C LYS A 145 9.31 0.89 -8.94
N ILE A 146 9.88 0.88 -7.74
CA ILE A 146 11.17 1.48 -7.42
C ILE A 146 12.08 0.35 -6.98
N ASP A 147 13.23 0.20 -7.66
CA ASP A 147 14.20 -0.87 -7.40
C ASP A 147 13.58 -2.28 -7.37
N GLY A 148 12.58 -2.51 -8.23
CA GLY A 148 11.86 -3.79 -8.32
C GLY A 148 10.70 -3.96 -7.33
N HIS A 149 10.64 -3.12 -6.31
CA HIS A 149 9.58 -3.11 -5.28
C HIS A 149 8.35 -2.35 -5.71
N LYS A 150 7.16 -2.82 -5.31
CA LYS A 150 5.92 -2.07 -5.54
C LYS A 150 5.97 -0.74 -4.78
N SER A 151 5.60 0.33 -5.47
CA SER A 151 5.57 1.67 -4.89
C SER A 151 4.26 2.40 -5.19
N TYR A 152 3.92 3.34 -4.32
CA TYR A 152 2.92 4.38 -4.54
C TYR A 152 3.61 5.73 -4.39
N GLU A 153 3.41 6.62 -5.35
CA GLU A 153 3.98 7.96 -5.35
C GLU A 153 2.89 8.98 -5.65
N LYS A 154 2.87 10.05 -4.88
CA LYS A 154 1.99 11.20 -5.10
C LYS A 154 2.75 12.48 -4.88
N TYR A 155 2.59 13.44 -5.77
CA TYR A 155 3.24 14.74 -5.61
C TYR A 155 2.36 15.86 -6.13
N ASN A 156 2.31 16.98 -5.39
CA ASN A 156 1.62 18.21 -5.77
C ASN A 156 2.64 19.36 -5.83
N ARG A 157 2.90 19.86 -7.03
CA ARG A 157 3.88 20.91 -7.35
C ARG A 157 3.52 22.24 -6.73
N THR A 158 2.23 22.59 -6.73
CA THR A 158 1.73 23.88 -6.23
C THR A 158 1.87 24.03 -4.71
N SER A 159 1.64 22.95 -3.96
CA SER A 159 1.80 22.93 -2.50
C SER A 159 3.12 22.34 -2.02
N GLN A 160 3.96 21.84 -2.94
CA GLN A 160 5.23 21.18 -2.63
C GLN A 160 5.08 20.08 -1.57
N ARG A 161 4.06 19.25 -1.73
CA ARG A 161 3.77 18.10 -0.87
C ARG A 161 3.86 16.82 -1.66
N GLY A 162 4.45 15.79 -1.06
CA GLY A 162 4.49 14.49 -1.68
C GLY A 162 4.59 13.35 -0.70
N GLU A 163 4.35 12.17 -1.24
CA GLU A 163 4.30 10.89 -0.55
C GLU A 163 4.98 9.84 -1.44
N ILE A 164 5.85 9.02 -0.85
CA ILE A 164 6.40 7.82 -1.48
C ILE A 164 6.25 6.68 -0.48
N ASN A 165 5.52 5.63 -0.88
CA ASN A 165 5.40 4.40 -0.12
C ASN A 165 6.02 3.25 -0.92
N VAL A 166 6.81 2.40 -0.28
CA VAL A 166 7.48 1.26 -0.91
C VAL A 166 7.23 0.00 -0.08
N MET A 167 6.85 -1.09 -0.76
CA MET A 167 6.65 -2.41 -0.17
C MET A 167 7.89 -3.29 -0.47
N VAL A 168 8.67 -3.56 0.57
CA VAL A 168 9.93 -4.32 0.49
C VAL A 168 9.69 -5.73 1.01
N SER A 169 10.11 -6.73 0.23
CA SER A 169 9.95 -8.16 0.54
C SER A 169 8.54 -8.60 0.96
N GLN A 170 7.49 -7.90 0.52
CA GLN A 170 6.11 -8.16 0.95
C GLN A 170 5.91 -8.15 2.49
N ARG A 171 6.79 -7.46 3.21
CA ARG A 171 6.86 -7.47 4.69
C ARG A 171 7.12 -6.10 5.27
N PHE A 172 8.04 -5.34 4.71
CA PHE A 172 8.39 -4.03 5.21
C PHE A 172 7.72 -2.93 4.38
N ILE A 173 7.22 -1.90 5.05
CA ILE A 173 6.64 -0.72 4.41
C ILE A 173 7.52 0.48 4.76
N VAL A 174 8.04 1.15 3.75
CA VAL A 174 8.74 2.43 3.89
C VAL A 174 7.80 3.53 3.43
N ASN A 175 7.42 4.44 4.33
CA ASN A 175 6.60 5.62 4.03
C ASN A 175 7.45 6.87 4.16
N ILE A 176 7.44 7.73 3.12
CA ILE A 176 8.13 9.01 3.12
C ILE A 176 7.12 10.09 2.77
N ASN A 177 6.95 11.06 3.68
CA ASN A 177 6.10 12.22 3.46
C ASN A 177 6.93 13.50 3.46
N GLY A 178 6.71 14.35 2.46
CA GLY A 178 7.40 15.63 2.29
C GLY A 178 6.44 16.81 2.34
N SER A 179 6.89 17.91 2.95
CA SER A 179 6.19 19.21 2.94
C SER A 179 7.19 20.33 2.68
N ASN A 180 6.86 21.23 1.75
CA ASN A 180 7.73 22.29 1.26
C ASN A 180 9.07 21.75 0.74
N VAL A 181 9.02 20.60 0.05
CA VAL A 181 10.18 19.96 -0.58
C VAL A 181 9.88 19.73 -2.06
N THR A 182 10.91 19.75 -2.89
CA THR A 182 10.82 19.41 -4.31
C THR A 182 10.62 17.90 -4.51
N GLU A 183 10.15 17.51 -5.70
CA GLU A 183 10.02 16.12 -6.10
C GLU A 183 11.36 15.38 -6.02
N ASP A 184 12.45 16.02 -6.48
CA ASP A 184 13.80 15.45 -6.45
C ASP A 184 14.29 15.25 -5.02
N GLN A 185 14.05 16.21 -4.11
CA GLN A 185 14.41 16.04 -2.69
C GLN A 185 13.66 14.86 -2.04
N LEU A 186 12.42 14.60 -2.45
CA LEU A 186 11.65 13.47 -1.96
C LEU A 186 12.21 12.13 -2.46
N LYS A 187 12.59 12.05 -3.74
CA LYS A 187 13.25 10.87 -4.31
C LYS A 187 14.64 10.63 -3.75
N ASP A 188 15.42 11.71 -3.56
CA ASP A 188 16.71 11.65 -2.91
C ASP A 188 16.59 11.11 -1.48
N ALA A 189 15.55 11.50 -0.74
CA ALA A 189 15.30 10.96 0.59
C ALA A 189 15.06 9.45 0.59
N LEU A 190 14.35 8.92 -0.41
CA LEU A 190 14.20 7.47 -0.58
C LEU A 190 15.55 6.79 -0.83
N SER A 191 16.40 7.37 -1.68
CA SER A 191 17.74 6.81 -2.00
C SER A 191 18.69 6.74 -0.80
N LYS A 192 18.35 7.41 0.31
CA LYS A 192 19.12 7.37 1.56
C LYS A 192 18.67 6.27 2.52
N ILE A 193 17.54 5.62 2.25
CA ILE A 193 17.10 4.44 2.98
C ILE A 193 17.75 3.23 2.33
N ASP A 194 18.46 2.43 3.13
CA ASP A 194 19.11 1.21 2.67
C ASP A 194 18.07 0.09 2.49
N ILE A 195 17.47 0.05 1.30
CA ILE A 195 16.43 -0.94 0.95
C ILE A 195 17.00 -2.35 0.93
N ASP A 196 18.22 -2.54 0.41
CA ASP A 196 18.90 -3.85 0.37
C ASP A 196 19.14 -4.40 1.79
N GLN A 197 19.54 -3.54 2.74
CA GLN A 197 19.66 -3.94 4.14
C GLN A 197 18.30 -4.32 4.73
N LEU A 198 17.22 -3.62 4.36
CA LEU A 198 15.87 -3.95 4.80
C LEU A 198 15.40 -5.31 4.24
N GLU A 199 15.68 -5.63 2.98
CA GLU A 199 15.43 -6.96 2.41
C GLU A 199 16.17 -8.05 3.19
N GLY A 200 17.41 -7.79 3.59
CA GLY A 200 18.23 -8.73 4.37
C GLY A 200 17.78 -8.98 5.81
N LEU A 201 16.78 -8.24 6.30
CA LEU A 201 16.19 -8.42 7.64
C LEU A 201 14.98 -9.37 7.64
N GLU A 202 14.51 -9.84 6.47
CA GLU A 202 13.44 -10.84 6.36
C GLU A 202 13.79 -12.17 7.04
#